data_AF-A0AAI9ZNP9-F1
#
_entry.id   AF-A0AAI9ZNP9-F1
#
_cell.length_a   1.000
_cell.length_b   1.000
_cell.length_c   1.000
_cell.angle_alpha   90.00
_cell.angle_beta   90.00
_cell.angle_gamma   90.00
#
_symmetry.space_group_name_H-M   'P 1'
#
loop_
_entity.id
_entity.type
_entity.pdbx_description
1 polymer ?
#
loop_
_entity_poly.entity_id
_entity_poly.type
_entity_poly.pdbx_seq_one_letter_code
_entity_poly.pdbx_strand_id
1 'polypeptide(L)'
;MGLGASCVRGNNEDRVLAARGFIERGRVTGPTGDDGKMSFEDGKEKLPADIPYAVSSDYVTATQLSGEQVSWLASLPLILQIGPFKGAKSPPWNSGSVVVAHGGLVPLLPMDEQDPWAVMNMRSLVYPTDGAHPENIVVALAKRIKTRLCRRAAFQVTKDERLDGELARVLSLWDGNEVSKIATNQEGGTIPIELKDGKRWREAWNEAQNMIEEPEDRSVAVYGHDAKEGLQVEPDVQVPESLKAKGVQGPWTRYAFGLDSGCAYGKELSAMVIETSPDGSDVIHRIEQVKGVEE
;
A
#
# COMPACT_ATOMS: atom_id res chain seq x y z
N MET A 1 24.84 0.71 -5.86
CA MET A 1 24.34 0.58 -4.47
C MET A 1 25.30 -0.28 -3.67
N GLY A 2 25.97 0.27 -2.65
CA GLY A 2 27.00 -0.44 -1.88
C GLY A 2 26.57 -0.98 -0.50
N LEU A 3 25.32 -0.72 -0.08
CA LEU A 3 24.84 -1.02 1.27
C LEU A 3 24.08 -2.36 1.38
N GLY A 4 23.88 -3.10 0.28
CA GLY A 4 23.09 -4.33 0.28
C GLY A 4 21.60 -4.15 0.63
N ALA A 5 21.09 -2.92 0.54
CA ALA A 5 19.70 -2.59 0.86
C ALA A 5 18.74 -2.97 -0.27
N SER A 6 17.55 -3.42 0.10
CA SER A 6 16.39 -3.60 -0.79
C SER A 6 15.30 -2.60 -0.42
N CYS A 7 14.44 -2.25 -1.37
CA CYS A 7 13.35 -1.30 -1.18
C CYS A 7 12.07 -1.84 -1.83
N VAL A 8 10.92 -1.52 -1.26
CA VAL A 8 9.62 -1.76 -1.89
C VAL A 8 9.13 -0.46 -2.54
N ARG A 9 8.51 -0.55 -3.71
CA ARG A 9 7.93 0.62 -4.37
C ARG A 9 6.69 1.10 -3.62
N GLY A 10 6.64 2.39 -3.30
CA GLY A 10 5.47 3.04 -2.74
C GLY A 10 4.62 3.76 -3.78
N ASN A 11 3.51 4.35 -3.32
CA ASN A 11 2.58 5.05 -4.19
C ASN A 11 3.21 6.30 -4.84
N ASN A 12 4.14 6.98 -4.18
CA ASN A 12 4.84 8.14 -4.73
C ASN A 12 5.75 7.73 -5.89
N GLU A 13 6.55 6.69 -5.73
CA GLU A 13 7.44 6.18 -6.78
C GLU A 13 6.62 5.69 -7.99
N ASP A 14 5.49 5.00 -7.76
CA ASP A 14 4.62 4.53 -8.84
C ASP A 14 3.97 5.69 -9.61
N ARG A 15 3.63 6.80 -8.95
CA ARG A 15 3.15 8.03 -9.62
C ARG A 15 4.22 8.69 -10.48
N VAL A 16 5.45 8.81 -9.98
CA VAL A 16 6.58 9.38 -10.74
C VAL A 16 6.89 8.53 -11.97
N LEU A 17 6.91 7.20 -11.82
CA LEU A 17 7.08 6.28 -12.95
C LEU A 17 5.93 6.38 -13.96
N ALA A 18 4.70 6.55 -13.48
CA ALA A 18 3.56 6.76 -14.35
C ALA A 18 3.68 8.08 -15.14
N ALA A 19 4.02 9.17 -14.46
CA ALA A 19 4.27 10.49 -15.07
C ALA A 19 5.35 10.40 -16.14
N ARG A 20 6.47 9.72 -15.84
CA ARG A 20 7.55 9.45 -16.80
C ARG A 20 7.05 8.75 -18.06
N GLY A 21 6.27 7.68 -17.90
CA GLY A 21 5.70 6.96 -19.03
C GLY A 21 4.76 7.85 -19.86
N PHE A 22 3.96 8.72 -19.24
CA PHE A 22 3.08 9.64 -19.97
C PHE A 22 3.86 10.65 -20.82
N ILE A 23 4.97 11.19 -20.29
CA ILE A 23 5.90 12.07 -21.02
C ILE A 23 6.51 11.32 -22.21
N GLU A 24 7.07 10.14 -22.00
CA GLU A 24 7.77 9.36 -23.05
C GLU A 24 6.86 8.95 -24.20
N ARG A 25 5.55 8.83 -23.94
CA ARG A 25 4.54 8.54 -24.97
C ARG A 25 3.89 9.77 -25.58
N GLY A 26 4.33 10.97 -25.20
CA GLY A 26 3.75 12.23 -25.70
C GLY A 26 2.30 12.46 -25.30
N ARG A 27 1.81 11.80 -24.24
CA ARG A 27 0.44 12.02 -23.71
C ARG A 27 0.34 13.28 -22.86
N VAL A 28 1.48 13.76 -22.36
CA VAL A 28 1.61 15.05 -21.70
C VAL A 28 2.76 15.78 -22.35
N THR A 29 2.53 17.04 -22.71
CA THR A 29 3.51 17.93 -23.31
C THR A 29 3.87 19.04 -22.33
N GLY A 30 5.16 19.34 -22.19
CA GLY A 30 5.66 20.50 -21.44
C GLY A 30 6.58 21.35 -22.32
N PRO A 31 6.93 22.57 -21.88
CA PRO A 31 7.95 23.37 -22.53
C PRO A 31 9.27 22.58 -22.61
N THR A 32 9.92 22.66 -23.77
CA THR A 32 11.24 22.05 -23.98
C THR A 32 12.29 23.14 -23.80
N GLY A 33 13.23 22.93 -22.89
CA GLY A 33 14.34 23.86 -22.68
C GLY A 33 15.34 23.84 -23.84
N ASP A 34 16.28 24.79 -23.82
CA ASP A 34 17.35 24.91 -24.82
C ASP A 34 18.25 23.66 -24.90
N ASP A 35 18.25 22.81 -23.87
CA ASP A 35 18.97 21.53 -23.81
C ASP A 35 18.19 20.36 -24.45
N GLY A 36 17.03 20.63 -25.03
CA GLY A 36 16.15 19.63 -25.65
C GLY A 36 15.40 18.76 -24.65
N LYS A 37 15.48 19.04 -23.35
CA LYS A 37 14.73 18.31 -22.32
C LYS A 37 13.40 18.98 -22.02
N MET A 38 12.37 18.17 -21.81
CA MET A 38 11.11 18.67 -21.26
C MET A 38 11.31 19.09 -19.81
N SER A 39 10.84 20.30 -19.49
CA SER A 39 10.74 20.81 -18.13
C SER A 39 9.28 20.94 -17.74
N PHE A 40 8.94 20.48 -16.54
CA PHE A 40 7.67 20.81 -15.90
C PHE A 40 7.97 21.74 -14.72
N GLU A 41 7.10 22.71 -14.50
CA GLU A 41 7.09 23.54 -13.30
C GLU A 41 5.93 23.09 -12.41
N ASP A 42 6.10 23.24 -11.10
CA ASP A 42 5.01 22.98 -10.16
C ASP A 42 3.96 24.10 -10.29
N GLY A 43 2.94 23.84 -11.10
CA GLY A 43 1.90 24.78 -11.45
C GLY A 43 0.51 24.29 -11.06
N LYS A 44 -0.42 25.23 -10.89
CA LYS A 44 -1.87 24.96 -10.73
C LYS A 44 -2.55 24.57 -12.05
N GLU A 45 -1.80 24.47 -13.15
CA GLU A 45 -2.35 24.06 -14.44
C GLU A 45 -2.94 22.65 -14.33
N LYS A 46 -4.15 22.50 -14.88
CA LYS A 46 -4.87 21.24 -14.82
C LYS A 46 -4.22 20.27 -15.80
N LEU A 47 -3.64 19.20 -15.24
CA LEU A 47 -3.25 18.02 -16.02
C LEU A 47 -4.46 17.48 -16.81
N PRO A 48 -4.23 16.77 -17.95
CA PRO A 48 -5.30 16.14 -18.71
C PRO A 48 -6.21 15.29 -17.81
N ALA A 49 -7.54 15.37 -18.04
CA ALA A 49 -8.54 14.77 -17.16
C ALA A 49 -8.44 13.23 -17.08
N ASP A 50 -7.80 12.62 -18.07
CA ASP A 50 -7.46 11.21 -18.21
C ASP A 50 -6.14 10.82 -17.48
N ILE A 51 -5.46 11.77 -16.82
CA ILE A 51 -4.23 11.53 -16.05
C ILE A 51 -4.28 12.09 -14.61
N PRO A 52 -5.31 11.75 -13.81
CA PRO A 52 -5.45 12.15 -12.40
C PRO A 52 -4.53 11.43 -11.43
N TYR A 53 -3.73 10.46 -11.90
CA TYR A 53 -2.94 9.62 -11.00
C TYR A 53 -1.72 10.34 -10.45
N ALA A 54 -1.03 11.10 -11.29
CA ALA A 54 0.13 11.90 -10.94
C ALA A 54 -0.28 13.37 -10.74
N VAL A 55 0.40 14.07 -9.83
CA VAL A 55 0.27 15.53 -9.62
C VAL A 55 1.44 16.27 -10.28
N SER A 56 1.36 17.59 -10.41
CA SER A 56 2.39 18.41 -11.06
C SER A 56 3.81 18.12 -10.54
N SER A 57 3.99 17.99 -9.23
CA SER A 57 5.28 17.64 -8.63
C SER A 57 5.82 16.26 -9.01
N ASP A 58 4.96 15.29 -9.32
CA ASP A 58 5.39 13.98 -9.83
C ASP A 58 5.98 14.12 -11.25
N TYR A 59 5.44 15.01 -12.09
CA TYR A 59 5.98 15.31 -13.42
C TYR A 59 7.31 16.06 -13.35
N VAL A 60 7.40 17.05 -12.45
CA VAL A 60 8.67 17.74 -12.15
C VAL A 60 9.74 16.70 -11.80
N THR A 61 9.45 15.83 -10.84
CA THR A 61 10.36 14.75 -10.42
C THR A 61 10.71 13.82 -11.59
N ALA A 62 9.72 13.40 -12.38
CA ALA A 62 9.93 12.50 -13.52
C ALA A 62 10.86 13.07 -14.61
N THR A 63 10.92 14.40 -14.76
CA THR A 63 11.87 15.06 -15.68
C THR A 63 13.27 15.21 -15.11
N GLN A 64 13.42 15.25 -13.79
CA GLN A 64 14.71 15.41 -13.10
C GLN A 64 15.46 14.09 -12.92
N LEU A 65 14.75 12.96 -12.85
CA LEU A 65 15.38 11.65 -12.71
C LEU A 65 16.12 11.22 -14.00
N SER A 66 17.34 10.71 -13.81
CA SER A 66 18.11 10.04 -14.85
C SER A 66 17.47 8.70 -15.25
N GLY A 67 17.81 8.18 -16.44
CA GLY A 67 17.35 6.87 -16.89
C GLY A 67 17.76 5.72 -15.96
N GLU A 68 18.92 5.80 -15.33
CA GLU A 68 19.37 4.80 -14.34
C GLU A 68 18.53 4.82 -13.06
N GLN A 69 18.19 6.01 -12.55
CA GLN A 69 17.31 6.16 -11.38
C GLN A 69 15.89 5.66 -11.69
N VAL A 70 15.35 6.00 -12.86
CA VAL A 70 14.05 5.50 -13.32
C VAL A 70 14.07 3.99 -13.44
N SER A 71 15.12 3.40 -14.03
CA SER A 71 15.27 1.95 -14.17
C SER A 71 15.36 1.26 -12.80
N TRP A 72 16.07 1.87 -11.85
CA TRP A 72 16.15 1.38 -10.49
C TRP A 72 14.78 1.39 -9.79
N LEU A 73 14.05 2.52 -9.82
CA LEU A 73 12.69 2.61 -9.29
C LEU A 73 11.74 1.61 -9.96
N ALA A 74 11.87 1.45 -11.28
CA ALA A 74 11.11 0.51 -12.09
C ALA A 74 11.38 -0.96 -11.71
N SER A 75 12.54 -1.26 -11.13
CA SER A 75 12.93 -2.61 -10.69
C SER A 75 12.47 -2.97 -9.28
N LEU A 76 12.05 -2.00 -8.46
CA LEU A 76 11.64 -2.25 -7.08
C LEU A 76 10.37 -3.13 -7.02
N PRO A 77 10.36 -4.20 -6.21
CA PRO A 77 9.17 -5.02 -6.00
C PRO A 77 8.09 -4.25 -5.22
N LEU A 78 6.83 -4.64 -5.39
CA LEU A 78 5.72 -4.11 -4.58
C LEU A 78 5.65 -4.76 -3.18
N ILE A 79 6.05 -6.02 -3.12
CA ILE A 79 6.04 -6.87 -1.93
C ILE A 79 7.41 -7.54 -1.83
N LEU A 80 8.05 -7.46 -0.67
CA LEU A 80 9.31 -8.16 -0.39
C LEU A 80 9.08 -9.21 0.69
N GLN A 81 9.42 -10.46 0.42
CA GLN A 81 9.31 -11.57 1.38
C GLN A 81 10.71 -11.95 1.89
N ILE A 82 10.92 -11.88 3.20
CA ILE A 82 12.25 -11.97 3.86
C ILE A 82 12.36 -13.21 4.77
N GLY A 83 11.22 -13.84 5.11
CA GLY A 83 11.16 -15.03 5.97
C GLY A 83 11.02 -16.35 5.19
N PRO A 84 10.96 -17.50 5.91
CA PRO A 84 10.93 -17.64 7.37
C PRO A 84 12.29 -17.40 8.03
N PHE A 85 12.29 -16.91 9.28
CA PHE A 85 13.51 -16.78 10.07
C PHE A 85 13.85 -18.09 10.79
N LYS A 86 14.93 -18.74 10.37
CA LYS A 86 15.38 -20.01 10.97
C LYS A 86 15.70 -19.83 12.46
N GLY A 87 15.16 -20.72 13.29
CA GLY A 87 15.41 -20.72 14.73
C GLY A 87 14.49 -19.80 15.54
N ALA A 88 13.61 -19.05 14.89
CA ALA A 88 12.57 -18.30 15.59
C ALA A 88 11.52 -19.27 16.17
N LYS A 89 11.24 -19.15 17.46
CA LYS A 89 10.33 -20.04 18.21
C LYS A 89 9.14 -19.28 18.76
N SER A 90 9.33 -18.01 19.11
CA SER A 90 8.28 -17.18 19.69
C SER A 90 7.52 -16.36 18.64
N PRO A 91 6.22 -16.11 18.85
CA PRO A 91 5.48 -15.14 18.05
C PRO A 91 6.04 -13.71 18.19
N PRO A 92 5.93 -12.88 17.15
CA PRO A 92 5.39 -13.21 15.83
C PRO A 92 6.44 -13.85 14.90
N TRP A 93 7.69 -14.01 15.34
CA TRP A 93 8.81 -14.38 14.47
C TRP A 93 8.86 -15.85 14.08
N ASN A 94 8.15 -16.72 14.81
CA ASN A 94 7.90 -18.11 14.40
C ASN A 94 6.94 -18.25 13.21
N SER A 95 6.50 -17.14 12.61
CA SER A 95 5.71 -17.13 11.39
C SER A 95 6.49 -17.70 10.20
N GLY A 96 5.78 -18.37 9.28
CA GLY A 96 6.41 -18.88 8.05
C GLY A 96 6.86 -17.80 7.07
N SER A 97 6.36 -16.57 7.19
CA SER A 97 6.86 -15.46 6.38
C SER A 97 6.87 -14.12 7.10
N VAL A 98 7.78 -13.26 6.65
CA VAL A 98 7.82 -11.83 6.97
C VAL A 98 7.78 -11.09 5.65
N VAL A 99 6.82 -10.20 5.51
CA VAL A 99 6.45 -9.52 4.29
C VAL A 99 6.53 -8.02 4.50
N VAL A 100 7.19 -7.32 3.59
CA VAL A 100 7.29 -5.87 3.58
C VAL A 100 6.45 -5.34 2.43
N ALA A 101 5.58 -4.38 2.73
CA ALA A 101 4.73 -3.68 1.76
C ALA A 101 4.66 -2.19 2.12
N HIS A 102 4.37 -1.32 1.17
CA HIS A 102 4.29 0.11 1.45
C HIS A 102 3.01 0.46 2.24
N GLY A 103 1.84 0.22 1.65
CA GLY A 103 0.52 0.57 2.20
C GLY A 103 -0.10 -0.51 3.09
N GLY A 104 -0.18 -1.74 2.59
CA GLY A 104 -0.72 -2.87 3.35
C GLY A 104 -1.04 -4.11 2.52
N LEU A 105 -1.63 -5.15 3.15
CA LEU A 105 -2.04 -6.39 2.48
C LEU A 105 -3.49 -6.78 2.82
N VAL A 106 -4.25 -7.23 1.83
CA VAL A 106 -5.61 -7.76 2.05
C VAL A 106 -5.46 -9.14 2.70
N PRO A 107 -6.06 -9.38 3.88
CA PRO A 107 -5.94 -10.65 4.57
C PRO A 107 -6.47 -11.83 3.74
N LEU A 108 -5.89 -13.02 3.96
CA LEU A 108 -6.29 -14.29 3.34
C LEU A 108 -6.17 -14.36 1.80
N LEU A 109 -5.63 -13.34 1.16
CA LEU A 109 -5.25 -13.40 -0.26
C LEU A 109 -3.77 -13.80 -0.41
N PRO A 110 -3.45 -14.75 -1.29
CA PRO A 110 -2.07 -15.04 -1.69
C PRO A 110 -1.32 -13.77 -2.15
N MET A 111 0.00 -13.74 -1.95
CA MET A 111 0.81 -12.54 -2.23
C MET A 111 0.80 -12.13 -3.71
N ASP A 112 0.71 -13.09 -4.62
CA ASP A 112 0.60 -12.90 -6.07
C ASP A 112 -0.81 -12.48 -6.53
N GLU A 113 -1.83 -12.63 -5.67
CA GLU A 113 -3.20 -12.17 -5.90
C GLU A 113 -3.48 -10.78 -5.31
N GLN A 114 -2.53 -10.20 -4.56
CA GLN A 114 -2.70 -8.85 -4.00
C GLN A 114 -2.82 -7.80 -5.10
N ASP A 115 -3.82 -6.92 -5.02
CA ASP A 115 -3.97 -5.79 -5.95
C ASP A 115 -2.78 -4.82 -5.78
N PRO A 116 -1.95 -4.59 -6.83
CA PRO A 116 -0.85 -3.64 -6.79
C PRO A 116 -1.22 -2.27 -6.23
N TRP A 117 -2.43 -1.80 -6.54
CA TRP A 117 -2.91 -0.54 -6.00
C TRP A 117 -3.12 -0.60 -4.49
N ALA A 118 -3.75 -1.67 -3.99
CA ALA A 118 -4.02 -1.83 -2.56
C ALA A 118 -2.71 -1.90 -1.77
N VAL A 119 -1.73 -2.68 -2.28
CA VAL A 119 -0.39 -2.83 -1.69
C VAL A 119 0.29 -1.49 -1.41
N MET A 120 0.03 -0.47 -2.24
CA MET A 120 0.64 0.85 -2.13
C MET A 120 -0.27 1.94 -1.53
N ASN A 121 -1.60 1.78 -1.51
CA ASN A 121 -2.50 2.92 -1.24
C ASN A 121 -3.52 2.69 -0.13
N MET A 122 -3.81 1.44 0.24
CA MET A 122 -4.94 1.20 1.13
C MET A 122 -4.64 1.58 2.58
N ARG A 123 -5.70 1.96 3.31
CA ARG A 123 -5.68 2.21 4.76
C ARG A 123 -6.73 1.37 5.48
N SER A 124 -7.84 1.09 4.81
CA SER A 124 -8.96 0.32 5.36
C SER A 124 -9.56 -0.64 4.34
N LEU A 125 -10.40 -1.53 4.84
CA LEU A 125 -11.17 -2.53 4.12
C LEU A 125 -12.66 -2.30 4.41
N VAL A 126 -13.45 -2.31 3.34
CA VAL A 126 -14.91 -2.29 3.42
C VAL A 126 -15.43 -3.67 3.06
N TYR A 127 -16.37 -4.17 3.85
CA TYR A 127 -17.10 -5.39 3.55
C TYR A 127 -18.50 -5.00 3.02
N PRO A 128 -18.95 -5.53 1.87
CA PRO A 128 -20.25 -5.18 1.27
C PRO A 128 -21.45 -5.32 2.21
N THR A 129 -21.35 -6.19 3.22
CA THR A 129 -22.37 -6.46 4.23
C THR A 129 -22.49 -5.38 5.31
N ASP A 130 -21.52 -4.48 5.45
CA ASP A 130 -21.40 -3.64 6.65
C ASP A 130 -22.29 -2.38 6.62
N GLY A 131 -23.00 -2.12 5.52
CA GLY A 131 -23.94 -1.00 5.40
C GLY A 131 -23.33 0.39 5.64
N ALA A 132 -22.00 0.49 5.70
CA ALA A 132 -21.28 1.70 6.05
C ALA A 132 -21.35 2.74 4.93
N HIS A 133 -21.43 4.02 5.31
CA HIS A 133 -21.40 5.26 4.50
C HIS A 133 -21.26 5.07 2.97
N PRO A 134 -22.36 4.73 2.27
CA PRO A 134 -22.30 4.34 0.87
C PRO A 134 -21.71 5.44 -0.02
N GLU A 135 -21.95 6.72 0.29
CA GLU A 135 -21.46 7.85 -0.50
C GLU A 135 -19.93 8.00 -0.49
N ASN A 136 -19.30 7.96 0.69
CA ASN A 136 -17.84 8.06 0.80
C ASN A 136 -17.14 6.85 0.19
N ILE A 137 -17.72 5.66 0.39
CA ILE A 137 -17.19 4.40 -0.15
C ILE A 137 -17.29 4.41 -1.67
N VAL A 138 -18.41 4.89 -2.21
CA VAL A 138 -18.61 5.11 -3.64
C VAL A 138 -17.52 6.02 -4.21
N VAL A 139 -17.26 7.17 -3.59
CA VAL A 139 -16.24 8.12 -4.04
C VAL A 139 -14.85 7.50 -3.96
N ALA A 140 -14.55 6.77 -2.87
CA ALA A 140 -13.27 6.07 -2.70
C ALA A 140 -13.08 4.97 -3.76
N LEU A 141 -14.13 4.23 -4.08
CA LEU A 141 -14.10 3.17 -5.09
C LEU A 141 -13.93 3.76 -6.50
N ALA A 142 -14.66 4.83 -6.82
CA ALA A 142 -14.48 5.57 -8.07
C ALA A 142 -13.05 6.10 -8.20
N LYS A 143 -12.49 6.69 -7.12
CA LYS A 143 -11.08 7.13 -7.08
C LYS A 143 -10.13 5.97 -7.34
N ARG A 144 -10.31 4.83 -6.64
CA ARG A 144 -9.50 3.61 -6.82
C ARG A 144 -9.53 3.12 -8.26
N ILE A 145 -10.71 2.99 -8.87
CA ILE A 145 -10.86 2.50 -10.24
C ILE A 145 -10.20 3.48 -11.21
N LYS A 146 -10.45 4.78 -11.05
CA LYS A 146 -9.81 5.83 -11.85
C LYS A 146 -8.28 5.70 -11.78
N THR A 147 -7.72 5.56 -10.59
CA THR A 147 -6.28 5.37 -10.38
C THR A 147 -5.75 4.11 -11.07
N ARG A 148 -6.44 2.96 -10.95
CA ARG A 148 -6.02 1.70 -11.61
C ARG A 148 -5.96 1.83 -13.13
N LEU A 149 -6.93 2.52 -13.73
CA LEU A 149 -6.94 2.79 -15.17
C LEU A 149 -5.77 3.65 -15.63
N CYS A 150 -5.50 4.71 -14.87
CA CYS A 150 -4.39 5.61 -15.18
C CYS A 150 -3.06 4.87 -15.07
N ARG A 151 -2.88 4.07 -14.02
CA ARG A 151 -1.72 3.21 -13.85
C ARG A 151 -1.55 2.25 -15.04
N ARG A 152 -2.62 1.58 -15.47
CA ARG A 152 -2.59 0.68 -16.64
C ARG A 152 -2.22 1.42 -17.93
N ALA A 153 -2.82 2.58 -18.17
CA ALA A 153 -2.45 3.45 -19.28
C ALA A 153 -0.98 3.88 -19.22
N ALA A 154 -0.46 4.06 -17.99
CA ALA A 154 0.91 4.48 -17.76
C ALA A 154 1.95 3.35 -17.97
N PHE A 155 1.57 2.09 -17.79
CA PHE A 155 2.49 0.94 -17.86
C PHE A 155 2.20 -0.03 -19.01
N GLN A 156 1.20 0.25 -19.86
CA GLN A 156 0.78 -0.62 -20.96
C GLN A 156 0.51 -2.08 -20.54
N VAL A 157 -0.04 -2.30 -19.35
CA VAL A 157 -0.40 -3.65 -18.91
C VAL A 157 -1.49 -4.19 -19.85
N THR A 158 -1.16 -5.22 -20.64
CA THR A 158 -2.09 -5.88 -21.58
C THR A 158 -3.28 -6.49 -20.84
N LYS A 159 -4.45 -6.54 -21.50
CA LYS A 159 -5.76 -7.05 -21.05
C LYS A 159 -5.76 -7.79 -19.71
N ASP A 160 -6.44 -7.19 -18.73
CA ASP A 160 -6.87 -7.83 -17.49
C ASP A 160 -8.41 -7.92 -17.59
N GLU A 161 -8.93 -9.08 -17.93
CA GLU A 161 -10.37 -9.29 -18.17
C GLU A 161 -11.22 -8.99 -16.93
N ARG A 162 -10.67 -9.19 -15.73
CA ARG A 162 -11.34 -8.89 -14.46
C ARG A 162 -11.46 -7.38 -14.28
N LEU A 163 -10.38 -6.64 -14.51
CA LEU A 163 -10.38 -5.18 -14.45
C LEU A 163 -11.20 -4.55 -15.59
N ASP A 164 -11.16 -5.13 -16.79
CA ASP A 164 -11.95 -4.71 -17.94
C ASP A 164 -13.46 -4.91 -17.67
N GLY A 165 -13.85 -5.99 -16.99
CA GLY A 165 -15.21 -6.22 -16.51
C GLY A 165 -15.65 -5.25 -15.39
N GLU A 166 -14.77 -5.00 -14.40
CA GLU A 166 -14.98 -3.99 -13.36
C GLU A 166 -15.12 -2.58 -13.97
N LEU A 167 -14.28 -2.26 -14.95
CA LEU A 167 -14.27 -1.00 -15.70
C LEU A 167 -15.54 -0.80 -16.51
N ALA A 168 -15.94 -1.79 -17.32
CA ALA A 168 -17.16 -1.70 -18.12
C ALA A 168 -18.39 -1.52 -17.24
N ARG A 169 -18.45 -2.21 -16.10
CA ARG A 169 -19.49 -2.00 -15.08
C ARG A 169 -19.45 -0.57 -14.54
N VAL A 170 -18.30 -0.08 -14.09
CA VAL A 170 -18.18 1.24 -13.46
C VAL A 170 -18.42 2.39 -14.43
N LEU A 171 -17.94 2.29 -15.68
CA LEU A 171 -18.20 3.29 -16.72
C LEU A 171 -19.68 3.30 -17.14
N SER A 172 -20.33 2.14 -17.26
CA SER A 172 -21.79 2.07 -17.54
C SER A 172 -22.64 2.68 -16.42
N LEU A 173 -22.06 2.82 -15.22
CA LEU A 173 -22.68 3.42 -14.05
C LEU A 173 -22.31 4.90 -13.87
N TRP A 174 -21.43 5.46 -14.72
CA TRP A 174 -21.09 6.88 -14.70
C TRP A 174 -22.03 7.72 -15.60
N ASP A 175 -22.66 7.08 -16.59
CA ASP A 175 -23.74 7.66 -17.41
C ASP A 175 -25.12 7.64 -16.72
N GLY A 176 -25.25 6.97 -15.57
CA GLY A 176 -26.49 6.86 -14.81
C GLY A 176 -26.29 7.30 -13.36
N ASN A 177 -27.25 8.04 -12.81
CA ASN A 177 -27.25 8.56 -11.44
C ASN A 177 -27.42 7.46 -10.36
N GLU A 178 -26.74 6.31 -10.48
CA GLU A 178 -26.97 5.07 -9.71
C GLU A 178 -25.68 4.50 -9.11
N VAL A 179 -24.84 5.35 -8.55
CA VAL A 179 -23.61 4.91 -7.86
C VAL A 179 -23.90 4.12 -6.57
N SER A 180 -25.13 4.23 -6.06
CA SER A 180 -25.66 3.48 -4.91
C SER A 180 -25.78 1.96 -5.12
N LYS A 181 -25.74 1.46 -6.36
CA LYS A 181 -25.86 0.00 -6.66
C LYS A 181 -24.53 -0.75 -6.69
N ILE A 182 -23.38 -0.06 -6.58
CA ILE A 182 -22.06 -0.69 -6.64
C ILE A 182 -21.77 -1.51 -5.37
N ALA A 183 -22.29 -1.08 -4.21
CA ALA A 183 -22.08 -1.76 -2.94
C ALA A 183 -22.82 -3.11 -2.83
N THR A 184 -23.89 -3.32 -3.61
CA THR A 184 -24.78 -4.48 -3.44
C THR A 184 -24.46 -5.68 -4.34
N ASN A 185 -23.62 -5.52 -5.37
CA ASN A 185 -23.38 -6.53 -6.40
C ASN A 185 -21.92 -7.07 -6.46
N GLN A 186 -21.05 -6.66 -5.54
CA GLN A 186 -19.78 -7.37 -5.32
C GLN A 186 -20.10 -8.59 -4.45
N GLU A 187 -20.27 -9.76 -5.07
CA GLU A 187 -20.39 -11.03 -4.35
C GLU A 187 -19.24 -11.16 -3.35
N GLY A 188 -19.53 -10.99 -2.05
CA GLY A 188 -18.69 -11.40 -0.91
C GLY A 188 -17.28 -10.82 -0.77
N GLY A 189 -16.78 -10.00 -1.69
CA GLY A 189 -15.38 -9.57 -1.73
C GLY A 189 -15.05 -8.38 -0.82
N THR A 190 -13.94 -8.47 -0.08
CA THR A 190 -13.37 -7.36 0.68
C THR A 190 -12.85 -6.26 -0.26
N ILE A 191 -13.24 -5.01 -0.03
CA ILE A 191 -12.89 -3.86 -0.89
C ILE A 191 -11.82 -3.02 -0.18
N PRO A 192 -10.55 -3.03 -0.61
CA PRO A 192 -9.54 -2.13 -0.08
C PRO A 192 -9.79 -0.68 -0.54
N ILE A 193 -9.64 0.26 0.39
CA ILE A 193 -9.80 1.69 0.14
C ILE A 193 -8.68 2.52 0.82
N GLU A 194 -8.39 3.68 0.25
CA GLU A 194 -7.40 4.64 0.78
C GLU A 194 -7.98 5.44 1.96
N LEU A 195 -9.30 5.56 2.06
CA LEU A 195 -9.93 6.24 3.18
C LEU A 195 -9.81 5.44 4.47
N LYS A 196 -10.02 6.13 5.58
CA LYS A 196 -10.04 5.52 6.91
C LYS A 196 -11.38 4.82 7.21
N ASP A 197 -12.41 5.06 6.39
CA ASP A 197 -13.72 4.44 6.44
C ASP A 197 -13.63 2.91 6.39
N GLY A 198 -14.47 2.22 7.15
CA GLY A 198 -14.40 0.76 7.28
C GLY A 198 -13.33 0.30 8.28
N LYS A 199 -12.98 -0.99 8.21
CA LYS A 199 -12.07 -1.63 9.14
C LYS A 199 -10.62 -1.37 8.74
N ARG A 200 -9.74 -1.01 9.68
CA ARG A 200 -8.33 -0.82 9.33
C ARG A 200 -7.73 -2.14 8.83
N TRP A 201 -7.00 -2.09 7.72
CA TRP A 201 -6.48 -3.33 7.13
C TRP A 201 -5.54 -4.05 8.11
N ARG A 202 -4.74 -3.31 8.89
CA ARG A 202 -3.83 -3.85 9.91
C ARG A 202 -4.57 -4.65 10.99
N GLU A 203 -5.77 -4.21 11.37
CA GLU A 203 -6.59 -4.88 12.37
C GLU A 203 -7.13 -6.18 11.78
N ALA A 204 -7.68 -6.11 10.56
CA ALA A 204 -8.12 -7.30 9.83
C ALA A 204 -6.97 -8.30 9.58
N TRP A 205 -5.76 -7.81 9.33
CA TRP A 205 -4.56 -8.64 9.18
C TRP A 205 -4.21 -9.33 10.49
N ASN A 206 -4.06 -8.57 11.58
CA ASN A 206 -3.80 -9.14 12.91
C ASN A 206 -4.84 -10.19 13.28
N GLU A 207 -6.12 -9.93 13.02
CA GLU A 207 -7.18 -10.91 13.29
C GLU A 207 -7.03 -12.17 12.47
N ALA A 208 -6.84 -12.06 11.14
CA ALA A 208 -6.65 -13.22 10.28
C ALA A 208 -5.46 -14.07 10.71
N GLN A 209 -4.33 -13.44 11.07
CA GLN A 209 -3.11 -14.13 11.48
C GLN A 209 -3.24 -14.83 12.85
N ASN A 210 -3.98 -14.24 13.80
CA ASN A 210 -4.24 -14.91 15.09
C ASN A 210 -5.24 -16.07 14.98
N MET A 211 -6.04 -16.13 13.89
CA MET A 211 -6.98 -17.22 13.64
C MET A 211 -6.34 -18.42 12.92
N ILE A 212 -5.11 -18.29 12.44
CA ILE A 212 -4.36 -19.39 11.82
C ILE A 212 -3.73 -20.25 12.93
N GLU A 213 -4.03 -21.55 12.91
CA GLU A 213 -3.55 -22.51 13.92
C GLU A 213 -2.04 -22.76 13.81
N GLU A 214 -1.58 -23.11 12.61
CA GLU A 214 -0.18 -23.44 12.34
C GLU A 214 0.67 -22.17 12.18
N PRO A 215 1.70 -21.92 13.03
CA PRO A 215 2.56 -20.75 12.92
C PRO A 215 3.23 -20.59 11.54
N GLU A 216 3.55 -21.69 10.86
CA GLU A 216 4.18 -21.73 9.55
C GLU A 216 3.29 -21.16 8.43
N ASP A 217 1.97 -21.13 8.63
CA ASP A 217 1.03 -20.52 7.69
C ASP A 217 0.81 -19.02 8.00
N ARG A 218 1.35 -18.52 9.11
CA ARG A 218 1.27 -17.10 9.48
C ARG A 218 2.28 -16.25 8.72
N SER A 219 1.95 -14.97 8.62
CA SER A 219 2.72 -13.96 7.92
C SER A 219 2.74 -12.66 8.72
N VAL A 220 3.94 -12.18 9.04
CA VAL A 220 4.16 -10.85 9.63
C VAL A 220 4.24 -9.81 8.51
N ALA A 221 3.41 -8.78 8.56
CA ALA A 221 3.48 -7.62 7.68
C ALA A 221 4.23 -6.47 8.36
N VAL A 222 5.22 -5.91 7.67
CA VAL A 222 5.93 -4.67 8.06
C VAL A 222 5.66 -3.63 6.99
N TYR A 223 5.22 -2.43 7.37
CA TYR A 223 4.77 -1.42 6.41
C TYR A 223 5.04 0.02 6.84
N GLY A 224 4.91 0.97 5.91
CA GLY A 224 5.07 2.40 6.17
C GLY A 224 4.41 3.26 5.09
N HIS A 225 3.29 3.92 5.46
CA HIS A 225 2.44 4.72 4.55
C HIS A 225 1.47 5.68 5.28
N ASP A 226 1.00 5.31 6.47
CA ASP A 226 0.02 6.08 7.24
C ASP A 226 0.65 6.81 8.44
N ALA A 227 1.50 7.80 8.16
CA ALA A 227 2.11 8.69 9.16
C ALA A 227 1.14 9.31 10.17
N LYS A 228 -0.15 9.44 9.80
CA LYS A 228 -1.19 9.98 10.69
C LYS A 228 -1.56 9.01 11.81
N GLU A 229 -1.30 7.72 11.64
CA GLU A 229 -1.50 6.69 12.67
C GLU A 229 -0.24 6.49 13.52
N GLY A 230 0.91 7.04 13.09
CA GLY A 230 2.18 6.91 13.79
C GLY A 230 2.70 5.46 13.87
N LEU A 231 3.63 5.23 14.79
CA LEU A 231 4.21 3.90 15.01
C LEU A 231 3.17 2.92 15.56
N GLN A 232 3.18 1.71 15.03
CA GLN A 232 2.27 0.62 15.39
C GLN A 232 3.11 -0.63 15.69
N VAL A 233 3.79 -0.62 16.84
CA VAL A 233 4.90 -1.55 17.15
C VAL A 233 4.74 -2.34 18.44
N GLU A 234 3.68 -2.09 19.21
CA GLU A 234 3.42 -2.85 20.44
C GLU A 234 3.29 -4.35 20.16
N PRO A 235 3.86 -5.24 20.99
CA PRO A 235 3.89 -6.68 20.72
C PRO A 235 2.48 -7.28 20.69
N ASP A 236 1.55 -6.68 21.42
CA ASP A 236 0.20 -7.14 21.61
C ASP A 236 -0.83 -6.23 20.92
N VAL A 237 -1.95 -6.83 20.53
CA VAL A 237 -3.14 -6.15 20.03
C VAL A 237 -4.36 -6.55 20.84
N GLN A 238 -5.31 -5.63 20.93
CA GLN A 238 -6.59 -5.91 21.58
C GLN A 238 -7.45 -6.81 20.70
N VAL A 239 -8.12 -7.76 21.35
CA VAL A 239 -9.15 -8.57 20.70
C VAL A 239 -10.32 -7.66 20.30
N PRO A 240 -10.89 -7.78 19.10
CA PRO A 240 -12.08 -7.05 18.71
C PRO A 240 -13.26 -7.29 19.66
N GLU A 241 -14.05 -6.25 19.95
CA GLU A 241 -15.24 -6.36 20.82
C GLU A 241 -16.23 -7.43 20.34
N SER A 242 -16.38 -7.58 19.01
CA SER A 242 -17.25 -8.60 18.41
C SER A 242 -16.83 -10.04 18.73
N LEU A 243 -15.53 -10.27 18.97
CA LEU A 243 -14.98 -11.56 19.36
C LEU A 243 -14.95 -11.73 20.87
N LYS A 244 -14.69 -10.65 21.63
CA LYS A 244 -14.84 -10.66 23.10
C LYS A 244 -16.25 -11.06 23.51
N ALA A 245 -17.27 -10.54 22.82
CA ALA A 245 -18.68 -10.90 23.04
C ALA A 245 -18.97 -12.39 22.80
N LYS A 246 -18.13 -13.08 22.03
CA LYS A 246 -18.19 -14.53 21.77
C LYS A 246 -17.29 -15.34 22.71
N GLY A 247 -16.73 -14.72 23.76
CA GLY A 247 -15.90 -15.37 24.76
C GLY A 247 -14.42 -15.49 24.39
N VAL A 248 -13.98 -14.89 23.28
CA VAL A 248 -12.56 -14.88 22.90
C VAL A 248 -11.78 -13.96 23.85
N GLN A 249 -10.71 -14.49 24.45
CA GLN A 249 -9.84 -13.78 25.38
C GLN A 249 -8.56 -13.29 24.67
N GLY A 250 -7.93 -12.26 25.25
CA GLY A 250 -6.66 -11.69 24.78
C GLY A 250 -5.66 -11.50 25.92
N PRO A 251 -4.52 -10.82 25.67
CA PRO A 251 -4.16 -10.13 24.42
C PRO A 251 -3.86 -11.07 23.25
N TRP A 252 -3.90 -10.52 22.03
CA TRP A 252 -3.50 -11.22 20.80
C TRP A 252 -2.13 -10.73 20.33
N THR A 253 -1.40 -11.56 19.57
CA THR A 253 -0.09 -11.18 19.04
C THR A 253 -0.25 -10.20 17.87
N ARG A 254 0.62 -9.20 17.78
CA ARG A 254 0.73 -8.35 16.59
C ARG A 254 1.44 -9.06 15.45
N TYR A 255 0.81 -9.06 14.28
CA TYR A 255 1.38 -9.50 13.02
C TYR A 255 1.46 -8.39 11.96
N ALA A 256 0.99 -7.17 12.24
CA ALA A 256 1.11 -6.01 11.35
C ALA A 256 1.81 -4.84 12.07
N PHE A 257 3.02 -4.52 11.63
CA PHE A 257 3.91 -3.51 12.22
C PHE A 257 4.05 -2.30 11.31
N GLY A 258 3.57 -1.14 11.79
CA GLY A 258 3.65 0.13 11.07
C GLY A 258 4.85 0.94 11.54
N LEU A 259 5.75 1.27 10.62
CA LEU A 259 6.99 2.01 10.89
C LEU A 259 6.97 3.47 10.42
N ASP A 260 5.86 3.92 9.81
CA ASP A 260 5.73 5.31 9.38
C ASP A 260 5.42 6.24 10.56
N SER A 261 6.49 6.71 11.18
CA SER A 261 6.50 7.73 12.22
C SER A 261 6.24 9.14 11.69
N GLY A 262 6.24 9.36 10.37
CA GLY A 262 6.06 10.67 9.76
C GLY A 262 7.33 11.51 9.67
N CYS A 263 8.48 10.90 9.37
CA CYS A 263 9.76 11.61 9.24
C CYS A 263 9.70 12.80 8.26
N ALA A 264 8.99 12.66 7.14
CA ALA A 264 8.79 13.73 6.16
C ALA A 264 8.01 14.95 6.71
N TYR A 265 7.43 14.82 7.90
CA TYR A 265 6.72 15.89 8.63
C TYR A 265 7.50 16.37 9.86
N GLY A 266 8.83 16.18 9.87
CA GLY A 266 9.73 16.64 10.94
C GLY A 266 9.77 15.74 12.18
N LYS A 267 9.24 14.52 12.10
CA LYS A 267 9.35 13.52 13.17
C LYS A 267 10.58 12.63 12.98
N GLU A 268 10.83 11.69 13.88
CA GLU A 268 11.95 10.75 13.72
C GLU A 268 11.75 9.81 12.52
N LEU A 269 12.84 9.34 11.93
CA LEU A 269 12.87 8.17 11.04
C LEU A 269 12.98 6.90 11.88
N SER A 270 12.07 5.96 11.67
CA SER A 270 12.00 4.70 12.43
C SER A 270 12.54 3.51 11.63
N ALA A 271 13.19 2.59 12.33
CA ALA A 271 13.60 1.30 11.81
C ALA A 271 13.21 0.18 12.79
N MET A 272 12.83 -0.97 12.25
CA MET A 272 12.75 -2.21 13.01
C MET A 272 14.03 -3.01 12.78
N VAL A 273 14.76 -3.29 13.85
CA VAL A 273 15.94 -4.15 13.81
C VAL A 273 15.53 -5.53 14.30
N ILE A 274 15.61 -6.53 13.42
CA ILE A 274 15.31 -7.93 13.72
C ILE A 274 16.63 -8.68 13.82
N GLU A 275 16.84 -9.37 14.93
CA GLU A 275 18.11 -10.03 15.25
C GLU A 275 17.90 -11.27 16.12
N THR A 276 18.92 -12.11 16.24
CA THR A 276 18.91 -13.22 17.20
C THR A 276 18.97 -12.68 18.62
N SER A 277 18.25 -13.31 19.55
CA SER A 277 18.32 -12.98 20.97
C SER A 277 19.76 -13.11 21.50
N PRO A 278 20.14 -12.38 22.58
CA PRO A 278 21.49 -12.42 23.12
C PRO A 278 22.01 -13.81 23.53
N ASP A 279 21.09 -14.71 23.90
CA ASP A 279 21.37 -16.11 24.26
C ASP A 279 21.34 -17.08 23.06
N GLY A 280 21.07 -16.58 21.85
CA GLY A 280 21.00 -17.38 20.63
C GLY A 280 19.74 -18.26 20.52
N SER A 281 18.79 -18.12 21.44
CA SER A 281 17.69 -19.08 21.58
C SER A 281 16.48 -18.79 20.69
N ASP A 282 16.33 -17.55 20.22
CA ASP A 282 15.17 -17.07 19.46
C ASP A 282 15.52 -15.86 18.56
N VAL A 283 14.52 -15.32 17.86
CA VAL A 283 14.56 -14.05 17.13
C VAL A 283 13.75 -13.00 17.89
N ILE A 284 14.32 -11.81 18.01
CA ILE A 284 13.69 -10.66 18.65
C ILE A 284 13.72 -9.46 17.71
N HIS A 285 12.98 -8.42 18.06
CA HIS A 285 13.08 -7.14 17.39
C HIS A 285 13.16 -6.00 18.38
N ARG A 286 13.70 -4.88 17.91
CA ARG A 286 13.64 -3.58 18.59
C ARG A 286 13.35 -2.47 17.59
N ILE A 287 12.82 -1.36 18.08
CA ILE A 287 12.56 -0.16 17.28
C ILE A 287 13.67 0.85 17.57
N GLU A 288 14.32 1.30 16.51
CA GLU A 288 15.31 2.37 16.54
C GLU A 288 14.71 3.60 15.89
N GLN A 289 14.99 4.78 16.44
CA GLN A 289 14.55 6.05 15.89
C GLN A 289 15.70 7.04 15.86
N VAL A 290 15.85 7.72 14.73
CA VAL A 290 16.83 8.81 14.56
C VAL A 290 16.08 10.08 14.17
N LYS A 291 16.58 11.24 14.61
CA LYS A 291 15.98 12.51 14.20
C LYS A 291 15.98 12.62 12.68
N GLY A 292 14.85 13.03 12.10
CA GLY A 292 14.80 13.43 10.70
C GLY A 292 15.77 14.58 10.46
N VAL A 293 16.30 14.67 9.25
CA VAL A 293 17.10 15.83 8.84
C VAL A 293 16.15 17.04 8.82
N GLU A 294 16.45 18.06 9.63
CA GLU A 294 15.78 19.36 9.51
C GLU A 294 16.19 19.97 8.16
N GLU A 295 15.22 20.26 7.28
CA GLU A 295 15.43 21.08 6.07
C GLU A 295 15.65 22.55 6.44
#